data_AF-A0A975SN75-F1
#
_entry.id   AF-A0A975SN75-F1
#
_cell.length_a   1.000
_cell.length_b   1.000
_cell.length_c   1.000
_cell.angle_alpha   90.00
_cell.angle_beta   90.00
_cell.angle_gamma   90.00
#
_symmetry.space_group_name_H-M   'P 1'
#
loop_
_entity.id
_entity.type
_entity.pdbx_description
1 polymer ?
#
loop_
_entity_poly.entity_id
_entity_poly.type
_entity_poly.pdbx_seq_one_letter_code
_entity_poly.pdbx_strand_id
1 'polypeptide(L)'
;MKRHAALLQLSREHHGALKLARKARLAAETGDDEAVLAAARLVVQEFPLTLDPHFLREELDLLPLLETGGEPLLADRTVADHKKLRQLAHALATQAERETLASFAHLLADHVRFEERELFEAVQALKPV
;
A
#
# COMPACT_ATOMS: atom_id res chain seq x y z
N MET A 1 2.50 24.42 4.98
CA MET A 1 2.27 23.85 6.33
C MET A 1 3.14 22.62 6.50
N LYS A 2 3.67 22.34 7.69
CA LYS A 2 4.36 21.06 7.94
C LYS A 2 3.29 19.99 8.16
N ARG A 3 3.42 18.84 7.49
CA ARG A 3 2.51 17.70 7.64
C ARG A 3 2.51 17.20 9.10
N HIS A 4 1.36 16.77 9.61
CA HIS A 4 1.23 16.34 11.01
C HIS A 4 2.13 15.14 11.31
N ALA A 5 2.63 15.01 12.55
CA ALA A 5 3.63 13.99 12.91
C ALA A 5 3.19 12.55 12.61
N ALA A 6 1.90 12.25 12.78
CA ALA A 6 1.33 10.94 12.45
C ALA A 6 1.40 10.64 10.94
N LEU A 7 1.02 11.61 10.09
CA LEU A 7 1.11 11.47 8.64
C LEU A 7 2.57 11.40 8.15
N LEU A 8 3.49 12.14 8.80
CA LEU A 8 4.92 12.01 8.51
C LEU A 8 5.47 10.63 8.83
N GLN A 9 4.94 9.97 9.87
CA GLN A 9 5.33 8.61 10.22
C GLN A 9 4.84 7.61 9.17
N LEU A 10 3.56 7.68 8.76
CA LEU A 10 3.01 6.86 7.67
C LEU A 10 3.78 7.08 6.35
N SER A 11 4.04 8.33 5.98
CA SER A 11 4.87 8.67 4.81
C SER A 11 6.28 8.07 4.84
N ARG A 12 6.88 7.84 6.01
CA ARG A 12 8.19 7.18 6.10
C ARG A 12 8.10 5.69 5.79
N GLU A 13 7.02 5.05 6.23
CA GLU A 13 6.76 3.62 6.02
C GLU A 13 6.54 3.31 4.53
N HIS A 14 5.98 4.27 3.77
CA HIS A 14 5.88 4.19 2.30
C HIS A 14 7.21 3.94 1.58
N HIS A 15 8.36 4.35 2.16
CA HIS A 15 9.65 4.04 1.55
C HIS A 15 9.89 2.52 1.46
N GLY A 16 9.53 1.78 2.51
CA GLY A 16 9.60 0.33 2.53
C GLY A 16 8.65 -0.30 1.52
N ALA A 17 7.40 0.17 1.49
CA ALA A 17 6.38 -0.27 0.53
C ALA A 17 6.83 -0.10 -0.93
N LEU A 18 7.33 1.09 -1.29
CA LEU A 18 7.80 1.39 -2.65
C LEU A 18 9.04 0.56 -3.03
N LYS A 19 9.92 0.27 -2.07
CA LYS A 19 11.08 -0.60 -2.31
C LYS A 19 10.62 -2.04 -2.60
N LEU A 20 9.63 -2.54 -1.86
CA LEU A 20 9.04 -3.86 -2.09
C LEU A 20 8.34 -3.91 -3.46
N ALA A 21 7.49 -2.92 -3.76
CA ALA A 21 6.83 -2.78 -5.06
C ALA A 21 7.84 -2.77 -6.22
N ARG A 22 8.92 -1.99 -6.11
CA ARG A 22 9.96 -1.94 -7.15
C ARG A 22 10.64 -3.30 -7.36
N LYS A 23 10.98 -4.03 -6.28
CA LYS A 23 11.58 -5.36 -6.39
C LYS A 23 10.63 -6.35 -7.07
N ALA A 24 9.37 -6.37 -6.65
CA ALA A 24 8.33 -7.23 -7.24
C ALA A 24 8.14 -6.93 -8.74
N ARG A 25 8.07 -5.64 -9.12
CA ARG A 25 7.96 -5.22 -10.53
C ARG A 25 9.14 -5.71 -11.36
N LEU A 26 10.36 -5.43 -10.92
CA LEU A 26 11.56 -5.84 -11.65
C LEU A 26 11.62 -7.35 -11.85
N ALA A 27 11.29 -8.13 -10.82
CA ALA A 27 11.24 -9.58 -10.91
C ALA A 27 10.17 -10.08 -11.90
N ALA A 28 9.00 -9.44 -11.93
CA ALA A 28 7.94 -9.80 -12.88
C ALA A 28 8.33 -9.50 -14.35
N GLU A 29 9.13 -8.44 -14.57
CA GLU A 29 9.60 -7.99 -15.88
C GLU A 29 10.77 -8.82 -16.44
N THR A 30 11.55 -9.54 -15.61
CA THR A 30 12.80 -10.20 -16.07
C THR A 30 12.60 -11.36 -17.03
N GLY A 31 11.46 -12.05 -16.98
CA GLY A 31 11.31 -13.32 -17.69
C GLY A 31 11.69 -14.54 -16.85
N ASP A 32 12.29 -14.36 -15.68
CA ASP A 32 12.89 -15.43 -14.88
C ASP A 32 11.97 -15.89 -13.73
N ASP A 33 11.59 -17.16 -13.75
CA ASP A 33 10.68 -17.75 -12.77
C ASP A 33 11.31 -17.86 -11.36
N GLU A 34 12.63 -18.02 -11.25
CA GLU A 34 13.32 -18.02 -9.94
C GLU A 34 13.30 -16.62 -9.31
N ALA A 35 13.46 -15.57 -10.13
CA ALA A 35 13.34 -14.19 -9.68
C ALA A 35 11.90 -13.89 -9.21
N VAL A 36 10.88 -14.34 -9.95
CA VAL A 36 9.47 -14.20 -9.57
C VAL A 36 9.21 -14.92 -8.24
N LEU A 37 9.68 -16.16 -8.11
CA LEU A 37 9.50 -16.95 -6.89
C LEU A 37 10.18 -16.30 -5.67
N ALA A 38 11.40 -15.79 -5.84
CA ALA A 38 12.12 -15.08 -4.78
C ALA A 38 11.41 -13.79 -4.35
N ALA A 39 10.90 -13.00 -5.30
CA ALA A 39 10.17 -11.79 -5.01
C ALA A 39 8.79 -12.06 -4.37
N ALA A 40 8.07 -13.09 -4.82
CA ALA A 40 6.81 -13.51 -4.20
C ALA A 40 7.02 -13.93 -2.74
N ARG A 41 8.06 -14.73 -2.45
CA ARG A 41 8.42 -15.07 -1.07
C ARG A 41 8.70 -13.84 -0.21
N LEU A 42 9.42 -12.87 -0.76
CA LEU A 42 9.69 -11.62 -0.05
C LEU A 42 8.39 -10.86 0.27
N VAL A 43 7.46 -10.76 -0.70
CA VAL A 43 6.14 -10.15 -0.46
C VAL A 43 5.41 -10.88 0.67
N VAL A 44 5.33 -12.21 0.61
CA VAL A 44 4.62 -13.03 1.61
C VAL A 44 5.21 -12.89 3.01
N GLN A 45 6.53 -12.74 3.12
CA GLN A 45 7.23 -12.56 4.39
C GLN A 45 7.06 -11.14 4.96
N GLU A 46 7.21 -10.12 4.11
CA GLU A 46 7.21 -8.72 4.56
C GLU A 46 5.81 -8.15 4.75
N PHE A 47 4.83 -8.61 3.96
CA PHE A 47 3.46 -8.07 3.98
C PHE A 47 2.83 -8.03 5.39
N PRO A 48 2.75 -9.15 6.15
CA PRO A 48 2.15 -9.12 7.48
C PRO A 48 2.97 -8.36 8.53
N LEU A 49 4.25 -8.10 8.28
CA LEU A 49 5.14 -7.41 9.20
C LEU A 49 5.21 -5.90 8.96
N THR A 50 4.84 -5.45 7.75
CA THR A 50 5.04 -4.06 7.32
C THR A 50 3.76 -3.44 6.77
N LEU A 51 3.23 -3.98 5.68
CA LEU A 51 2.10 -3.41 4.96
C LEU A 51 0.77 -3.58 5.70
N ASP A 52 0.48 -4.77 6.22
CA ASP A 52 -0.81 -4.99 6.90
C ASP A 52 -0.95 -4.15 8.19
N PRO A 53 0.07 -4.05 9.07
CA PRO A 53 0.01 -3.13 10.20
C PRO A 53 -0.11 -1.65 9.81
N HIS A 54 0.52 -1.25 8.71
CA HIS A 54 0.42 0.10 8.16
C HIS A 54 -1.01 0.41 7.69
N PHE A 55 -1.60 -0.47 6.87
CA PHE A 55 -2.98 -0.37 6.42
C PHE A 55 -3.98 -0.31 7.58
N LEU A 56 -3.78 -1.13 8.62
CA LEU A 56 -4.63 -1.10 9.81
C LEU A 56 -4.54 0.25 10.52
N ARG A 57 -3.38 0.90 10.53
CA ARG A 57 -3.23 2.22 11.15
C ARG A 57 -4.02 3.27 10.37
N GLU A 58 -3.93 3.24 9.04
CA GLU A 58 -4.67 4.16 8.17
C GLU A 58 -6.19 3.94 8.28
N GLU A 59 -6.61 2.67 8.28
CA GLU A 59 -8.00 2.27 8.45
C GLU A 59 -8.60 2.77 9.77
N LEU A 60 -7.85 2.68 10.87
CA LEU A 60 -8.32 3.08 12.20
C LEU A 60 -8.24 4.58 12.44
N ASP A 61 -7.21 5.26 11.93
CA ASP A 61 -6.93 6.65 12.27
C ASP A 61 -7.44 7.65 11.22
N LEU A 62 -7.39 7.30 9.93
CA LEU A 62 -7.62 8.23 8.82
C LEU A 62 -9.01 8.10 8.23
N LEU A 63 -9.49 6.87 7.98
CA LEU A 63 -10.79 6.66 7.33
C LEU A 63 -11.96 7.29 8.10
N PRO A 64 -12.07 7.20 9.44
CA PRO A 64 -13.16 7.85 10.16
C PRO A 64 -13.17 9.37 9.99
N LEU A 65 -11.99 9.99 9.83
CA LEU A 65 -11.88 11.43 9.59
C LEU A 65 -12.36 11.80 8.19
N LEU A 66 -12.05 10.99 7.19
CA LEU A 66 -12.47 11.21 5.80
C LEU A 66 -13.99 11.02 5.64
N GLU A 67 -14.55 9.96 6.24
CA GLU A 67 -15.99 9.70 6.22
C GLU A 67 -16.79 10.84 6.86
N THR A 68 -16.38 11.27 8.05
CA THR A 68 -17.07 12.35 8.78
C THR A 68 -16.76 13.74 8.22
N GLY A 69 -15.61 13.89 7.56
CA GLY A 69 -15.15 15.12 6.93
C GLY A 69 -15.72 15.38 5.52
N GLY A 70 -16.52 14.46 4.98
CA GLY A 70 -17.16 14.63 3.66
C GLY A 70 -16.31 14.16 2.47
N GLU A 71 -15.30 13.33 2.71
CA GLU A 71 -14.43 12.74 1.69
C GLU A 71 -14.58 11.20 1.60
N PRO A 72 -15.81 10.63 1.53
CA PRO A 72 -16.02 9.19 1.62
C PRO A 72 -15.41 8.41 0.45
N LEU A 73 -15.29 9.04 -0.74
CA LEU A 73 -14.71 8.39 -1.91
C LEU A 73 -13.21 8.09 -1.75
N LEU A 74 -12.48 8.93 -1.00
CA LEU A 74 -11.08 8.67 -0.67
C LEU A 74 -10.97 7.49 0.30
N ALA A 75 -11.90 7.40 1.26
CA ALA A 75 -11.95 6.28 2.19
C ALA A 75 -12.28 4.96 1.48
N ASP A 76 -13.31 4.96 0.63
CA ASP A 76 -13.73 3.79 -0.16
C ASP A 76 -12.60 3.25 -1.04
N ARG A 77 -11.87 4.14 -1.72
CA ARG A 77 -10.70 3.76 -2.54
C ARG A 77 -9.62 3.11 -1.69
N THR A 78 -9.29 3.70 -0.54
CA THR A 78 -8.27 3.17 0.39
C THR A 78 -8.62 1.74 0.83
N VAL A 79 -9.86 1.51 1.27
CA VAL A 79 -10.35 0.18 1.66
C VAL A 79 -10.30 -0.80 0.50
N ALA A 80 -10.70 -0.38 -0.70
CA ALA A 80 -10.68 -1.23 -1.88
C ALA A 80 -9.25 -1.66 -2.27
N ASP A 81 -8.30 -0.72 -2.27
CA ASP A 81 -6.89 -0.96 -2.56
C ASP A 81 -6.28 -1.90 -1.50
N HIS A 82 -6.49 -1.64 -0.21
CA HIS A 82 -6.00 -2.50 0.88
C HIS A 82 -6.52 -3.92 0.77
N LYS A 83 -7.83 -4.08 0.55
CA LYS A 83 -8.46 -5.39 0.37
C LYS A 83 -7.84 -6.13 -0.81
N LYS A 84 -7.63 -5.45 -1.95
CA LYS A 84 -7.04 -6.06 -3.13
C LYS A 84 -5.56 -6.43 -2.92
N LEU A 85 -4.79 -5.58 -2.24
CA LEU A 85 -3.40 -5.86 -1.89
C LEU A 85 -3.27 -7.08 -0.96
N ARG A 86 -4.14 -7.19 0.06
CA ARG A 86 -4.22 -8.38 0.93
C ARG A 86 -4.54 -9.64 0.13
N GLN A 87 -5.50 -9.57 -0.80
CA GLN A 87 -5.85 -10.70 -1.68
C GLN A 87 -4.68 -11.13 -2.57
N LEU A 88 -3.98 -10.18 -3.18
CA LEU A 88 -2.83 -10.46 -4.04
C LEU A 88 -1.67 -11.06 -3.24
N ALA A 89 -1.37 -10.53 -2.04
CA ALA A 89 -0.35 -11.09 -1.16
C ALA A 89 -0.69 -12.52 -0.73
N HIS A 90 -1.96 -12.80 -0.43
CA HIS A 90 -2.41 -14.16 -0.12
C HIS A 90 -2.32 -15.11 -1.32
N ALA A 91 -2.69 -14.64 -2.52
CA ALA A 91 -2.55 -15.42 -3.75
C ALA A 91 -1.08 -15.79 -4.01
N LEU A 92 -0.14 -14.85 -3.82
CA LEU A 92 1.30 -15.10 -3.93
C LEU A 92 1.83 -16.13 -2.93
N ALA A 93 1.19 -16.28 -1.76
CA ALA A 93 1.53 -17.32 -0.79
C ALA A 93 1.12 -18.72 -1.26
N THR A 94 0.08 -18.80 -2.11
CA THR A 94 -0.40 -20.06 -2.66
C THR A 94 0.36 -20.43 -3.94
N GLN A 95 0.53 -19.45 -4.84
CA GLN A 95 1.22 -19.64 -6.10
C GLN A 95 1.95 -18.36 -6.51
N ALA A 96 3.26 -18.48 -6.76
CA ALA A 96 4.11 -17.36 -7.17
C ALA A 96 3.92 -17.02 -8.66
N GLU A 97 2.72 -16.57 -9.02
CA GLU A 97 2.41 -16.17 -10.39
C GLU A 97 2.96 -14.79 -10.73
N ARG A 98 3.61 -14.70 -11.90
CA ARG A 98 4.17 -13.44 -12.42
C ARG A 98 3.15 -12.33 -12.54
N GLU A 99 1.96 -12.63 -13.07
CA GLU A 99 0.90 -11.63 -13.28
C GLU A 99 0.36 -11.10 -11.95
N THR A 100 0.17 -11.99 -10.98
CA THR A 100 -0.21 -11.63 -9.60
C THR A 100 0.87 -10.75 -8.96
N LEU A 101 2.15 -11.08 -9.14
CA LEU A 101 3.27 -10.28 -8.62
C LEU A 101 3.34 -8.89 -9.27
N ALA A 102 3.15 -8.81 -10.60
CA ALA A 102 3.10 -7.56 -11.33
C ALA A 102 1.92 -6.68 -10.88
N SER A 103 0.75 -7.29 -10.70
CA SER A 103 -0.46 -6.62 -10.22
C SER A 103 -0.27 -6.05 -8.82
N PHE A 104 0.33 -6.83 -7.91
CA PHE A 104 0.68 -6.39 -6.57
C PHE A 104 1.63 -5.18 -6.60
N ALA A 105 2.69 -5.28 -7.40
CA ALA A 105 3.70 -4.23 -7.52
C ALA A 105 3.13 -2.92 -8.06
N HIS A 106 2.28 -3.01 -9.09
CA HIS A 106 1.63 -1.85 -9.69
C HIS A 106 0.65 -1.20 -8.72
N LEU A 107 -0.25 -1.98 -8.13
CA LEU A 107 -1.26 -1.48 -7.20
C LEU A 107 -0.62 -0.84 -5.97
N LEU A 108 0.40 -1.47 -5.37
CA LEU A 108 1.05 -0.91 -4.18
C LEU A 108 1.73 0.43 -4.48
N ALA A 109 2.37 0.57 -5.64
CA ALA A 109 3.03 1.81 -6.02
C ALA A 109 2.02 2.93 -6.31
N ASP A 110 0.89 2.62 -6.94
CA ASP A 110 -0.14 3.60 -7.27
C ASP A 110 -0.98 3.98 -6.05
N HIS A 111 -1.23 3.03 -5.15
CA HIS A 111 -1.84 3.27 -3.85
C HIS A 111 -1.01 4.27 -3.02
N VAL A 112 0.28 4.01 -2.80
CA VAL A 112 1.17 4.94 -2.07
C VAL A 112 1.19 6.34 -2.70
N ARG A 113 1.17 6.45 -4.04
CA ARG A 113 1.13 7.75 -4.72
C ARG A 113 -0.18 8.49 -4.47
N PHE A 114 -1.29 7.77 -4.46
CA PHE A 114 -2.60 8.31 -4.14
C PHE A 114 -2.62 8.83 -2.71
N GLU A 115 -2.12 8.05 -1.75
CA GLU A 115 -2.14 8.45 -0.35
C GLU A 115 -1.33 9.73 -0.11
N GLU A 116 -0.12 9.78 -0.67
CA GLU A 116 0.79 10.91 -0.54
C GLU A 116 0.27 12.21 -1.15
N ARG A 117 -0.52 12.13 -2.22
CA ARG A 117 -0.93 13.28 -3.03
C ARG A 117 -2.37 13.72 -2.80
N GLU A 118 -3.22 12.81 -2.38
CA GLU A 118 -4.66 13.03 -2.30
C GLU A 118 -5.15 12.75 -0.88
N LEU A 119 -4.97 11.53 -0.38
CA LEU A 119 -5.49 11.13 0.94
C LEU A 119 -4.92 12.00 2.07
N PHE A 120 -3.60 12.13 2.17
CA PHE A 120 -2.95 12.84 3.28
C PHE A 120 -3.17 14.35 3.20
N GLU A 121 -3.30 14.92 2.01
CA GLU A 121 -3.65 16.33 1.82
C GLU A 121 -5.09 16.60 2.27
N ALA A 122 -6.03 15.72 1.91
CA ALA A 122 -7.42 15.81 2.38
C ALA A 122 -7.52 15.68 3.90
N VAL A 123 -6.86 14.68 4.50
CA VAL A 123 -6.81 14.54 5.97
C VAL A 123 -6.23 15.79 6.63
N GLN A 124 -5.17 16.37 6.06
CA GLN A 124 -4.57 17.59 6.59
C GLN A 124 -5.49 18.82 6.49
N ALA A 125 -6.31 18.89 5.44
CA ALA A 125 -7.32 19.95 5.27
C ALA A 125 -8.51 19.80 6.23
N LEU A 126 -8.94 18.58 6.52
CA LEU A 126 -10.03 18.27 7.46
C LEU A 126 -9.63 18.44 8.91
N LYS A 127 -8.35 18.20 9.21
CA LYS A 127 -7.77 18.42 10.54
C LYS A 127 -6.62 19.44 10.42
N PRO A 128 -6.93 20.72 10.17
CA PRO A 128 -5.94 21.78 10.23
C PRO A 128 -5.55 21.91 11.70
N VAL A 129 -4.37 21.40 12.03
CA VAL A 129 -3.83 21.49 13.40
C VAL A 129 -3.32 22.90 13.66
#